data_AF-A0A9N7NP01-F1
#
_entry.id   AF-A0A9N7NP01-F1
#
_cell.length_a   1.000
_cell.length_b   1.000
_cell.length_c   1.000
_cell.angle_alpha   90.00
_cell.angle_beta   90.00
_cell.angle_gamma   90.00
#
_symmetry.space_group_name_H-M   'P 1'
#
loop_
_entity.id
_entity.type
_entity.pdbx_description
1 polymer ?
#
loop_
_entity_poly.entity_id
_entity_poly.type
_entity_poly.pdbx_seq_one_letter_code
_entity_poly.pdbx_strand_id
1 'polypeptide(L)'
;MEKLKQATETEESLSTAMADDIISQLPIHILHNILCSLSQQEAVRTCLLSKQWRHIGSTRPNLKFSDKWFNNKQEKFVSVVDRALQRYRDQNLSLNKLHLYISSSNSRRVVSPLDKWIPVIAALNIKAFKLNFHSAYYDLPSTVFLVESLERLHMWGYRVSSVESVRFKCLRKLTLIYVKVDDSTLETITSGCPLLRSLVIESCWELRNVMLSEAALPEFKHFDLESYQWREKCSIVIHALNVETICIKGPWIWSNCQSTFLFSSHECESQ
;
A
#
# COMPACT_ATOMS: atom_id res chain seq x y z
N MET A 1 5.25 65.64 24.48
CA MET A 1 4.73 64.40 25.09
C MET A 1 4.05 63.45 24.09
N GLU A 2 3.72 63.90 22.87
CA GLU A 2 3.12 63.02 21.84
C GLU A 2 4.08 61.99 21.21
N LYS A 3 5.38 62.29 21.09
CA LYS A 3 6.35 61.37 20.50
C LYS A 3 6.63 60.12 21.34
N LEU A 4 6.45 60.19 22.67
CA LEU A 4 6.59 59.03 23.55
C LEU A 4 5.35 58.13 23.55
N LYS A 5 4.15 58.70 23.37
CA LYS A 5 2.90 57.93 23.22
C LYS A 5 2.85 57.16 21.90
N GLN A 6 3.30 57.78 20.81
CA GLN A 6 3.38 57.10 19.51
C GLN A 6 4.41 55.96 19.49
N ALA A 7 5.54 56.12 20.19
CA ALA A 7 6.55 55.05 20.31
C ALA A 7 6.05 53.85 21.13
N THR A 8 5.31 54.09 22.22
CA THR A 8 4.71 53.01 23.00
C THR A 8 3.55 52.33 22.26
N GLU A 9 2.72 53.07 21.53
CA GLU A 9 1.65 52.48 20.71
C GLU A 9 2.20 51.74 19.48
N THR A 10 3.34 52.16 18.91
CA THR A 10 4.00 51.40 17.84
C THR A 10 4.73 50.16 18.35
N GLU A 11 5.39 50.19 19.51
CA GLU A 11 5.98 48.98 20.10
C GLU A 11 4.91 47.98 20.56
N GLU A 12 3.80 48.44 21.12
CA GLU A 12 2.70 47.60 21.57
C GLU A 12 1.92 46.99 20.39
N SER A 13 1.76 47.73 19.27
CA SER A 13 1.16 47.24 18.02
C SER A 13 2.10 46.39 17.13
N LEU A 14 3.42 46.55 17.25
CA LEU A 14 4.41 45.64 16.65
C LEU A 14 4.52 44.32 17.45
N SER A 15 4.22 44.33 18.76
CA SER A 15 4.21 43.11 19.59
C SER A 15 3.00 42.21 19.33
N THR A 16 1.88 42.77 18.85
CA THR A 16 0.63 42.02 18.58
C THR A 16 0.51 41.51 17.15
N ALA A 17 1.48 41.82 16.27
CA ALA A 17 1.50 41.38 14.87
C ALA A 17 2.53 40.29 14.58
N MET A 18 3.21 39.73 15.59
CA MET A 18 3.63 38.34 15.51
C MET A 18 2.41 37.51 15.87
N ALA A 19 1.60 37.19 14.87
CA ALA A 19 0.70 36.06 14.99
C ALA A 19 1.60 34.84 15.24
N ASP A 20 1.84 34.56 16.52
CA ASP A 20 2.52 33.37 16.98
C ASP A 20 1.91 32.22 16.19
N ASP A 21 2.74 31.45 15.49
CA ASP A 21 2.26 30.36 14.65
C ASP A 21 1.64 29.28 15.55
N ILE A 22 0.36 29.49 15.89
CA ILE A 22 -0.43 28.69 16.83
C ILE A 22 -0.41 27.23 16.39
N ILE A 23 -0.39 27.02 15.06
CA ILE A 23 -0.35 25.68 14.50
C ILE A 23 1.00 25.04 14.80
N SER A 24 2.13 25.73 14.61
CA SER A 24 3.45 25.22 15.01
C SER A 24 3.57 24.98 16.53
N GLN A 25 2.81 25.69 17.38
CA GLN A 25 2.80 25.43 18.83
C GLN A 25 2.07 24.14 19.25
N LEU A 26 1.34 23.49 18.33
CA LEU A 26 0.64 22.24 18.63
C LEU A 26 1.62 21.11 18.99
N PRO A 27 1.20 20.15 19.83
CA PRO A 27 2.02 18.98 20.15
C PRO A 27 2.48 18.22 18.90
N ILE A 28 3.71 17.69 18.94
CA ILE A 28 4.36 16.96 17.84
C ILE A 28 3.46 15.87 17.23
N HIS A 29 2.71 15.14 18.06
CA HIS A 29 1.81 14.08 17.58
C HIS A 29 0.64 14.62 16.75
N ILE A 30 0.12 15.82 17.08
CA ILE A 30 -0.93 16.50 16.31
C ILE A 30 -0.38 16.99 14.97
N LEU A 31 0.83 17.57 14.97
CA LEU A 31 1.50 17.99 13.73
C LEU A 31 1.74 16.81 12.79
N HIS A 32 2.15 15.65 13.34
CA HIS A 32 2.25 14.41 12.59
C HIS A 32 0.92 14.00 11.97
N ASN A 33 -0.18 14.03 12.74
CA ASN A 33 -1.51 13.69 12.25
C ASN A 33 -1.98 14.64 11.14
N ILE A 34 -1.71 15.94 11.27
CA ILE A 34 -1.98 16.93 10.24
C ILE A 34 -1.21 16.57 8.96
N LEU A 35 0.12 16.43 9.03
CA LEU A 35 0.92 16.06 7.85
C LEU A 35 0.52 14.71 7.26
N CYS A 36 0.17 13.73 8.08
CA CYS A 36 -0.26 12.41 7.63
C CYS A 36 -1.54 12.46 6.80
N SER A 37 -2.42 13.43 7.07
CA SER A 37 -3.68 13.63 6.36
C SER A 37 -3.53 14.35 5.02
N LEU A 38 -2.41 15.06 4.83
CA LEU A 38 -2.11 15.76 3.58
C LEU A 38 -1.63 14.81 2.48
N SER A 39 -1.78 15.22 1.22
CA SER A 39 -1.07 14.56 0.11
C SER A 39 0.46 14.69 0.27
N GLN A 40 1.22 13.92 -0.50
CA GLN A 40 2.69 14.03 -0.45
C GLN A 40 3.16 15.42 -0.87
N GLN A 41 2.53 16.02 -1.89
CA GLN A 41 2.93 17.34 -2.40
C GLN A 41 2.60 18.45 -1.40
N GLU A 42 1.41 18.41 -0.80
CA GLU A 42 1.01 19.36 0.25
C GLU A 42 1.92 19.26 1.46
N ALA A 43 2.21 18.06 1.95
CA ALA A 43 3.10 17.92 3.11
C ALA A 43 4.52 18.45 2.82
N VAL A 44 5.06 18.22 1.62
CA VAL A 44 6.36 18.79 1.23
C VAL A 44 6.29 20.32 1.23
N ARG A 45 5.20 20.94 0.76
CA ARG A 45 5.00 22.39 0.83
C ARG A 45 4.88 22.88 2.28
N THR A 46 4.12 22.17 3.12
CA THR A 46 3.99 22.49 4.55
C THR A 46 5.34 22.44 5.27
N CYS A 47 6.23 21.51 4.90
CA CYS A 47 7.60 21.45 5.44
C CYS A 47 8.46 22.69 5.15
N LEU A 48 8.03 23.58 4.25
CA LEU A 48 8.72 24.82 3.94
C LEU A 48 8.32 25.98 4.87
N LEU A 49 7.19 25.85 5.58
CA LEU A 49 6.63 26.94 6.40
C LEU A 49 7.46 27.22 7.65
N SER A 50 8.05 26.20 8.28
CA SER A 50 8.91 26.39 9.45
C SER A 50 9.93 25.26 9.62
N LYS A 51 10.94 25.48 10.48
CA LYS A 51 11.92 24.44 10.86
C LYS A 51 11.23 23.25 11.54
N GLN A 52 10.16 23.49 12.30
CA GLN A 52 9.41 22.46 12.98
C GLN A 52 8.64 21.58 11.98
N TRP A 53 7.89 22.18 11.03
CA TRP A 53 7.22 21.41 9.98
C TRP A 53 8.19 20.60 9.14
N ARG A 54 9.38 21.16 8.85
CA ARG A 54 10.45 20.43 8.19
C ARG A 54 10.86 19.19 8.99
N HIS A 55 11.07 19.33 10.30
CA HIS A 55 11.41 18.22 11.18
C HIS A 55 10.30 17.16 11.23
N ILE A 56 9.04 17.56 11.42
CA ILE A 56 7.89 16.62 11.46
C ILE A 56 7.72 15.88 10.13
N GLY A 57 7.83 16.57 9.01
CA GLY A 57 7.73 15.93 7.69
C GLY A 57 8.89 14.97 7.42
N SER A 58 10.03 15.22 8.05
CA SER A 58 11.20 14.36 7.95
C SER A 58 10.97 12.99 8.60
N THR A 59 10.11 12.88 9.62
CA THR A 59 9.79 11.64 10.35
C THR A 59 8.37 11.14 10.06
N ARG A 60 7.76 11.61 8.97
CA ARG A 60 6.37 11.32 8.61
C ARG A 60 6.16 9.82 8.28
N PRO A 61 5.31 9.09 9.02
CA PRO A 61 5.20 7.63 8.91
C PRO A 61 4.45 7.13 7.66
N ASN A 62 4.00 8.00 6.76
CA ASN A 62 3.38 7.63 5.50
C ASN A 62 3.99 8.37 4.31
N LEU A 63 4.61 7.61 3.41
CA LEU A 63 5.27 8.13 2.22
C LEU A 63 4.61 7.59 0.95
N LYS A 64 4.51 8.47 -0.04
CA LYS A 64 4.17 8.11 -1.41
C LYS A 64 5.26 8.66 -2.33
N PHE A 65 5.68 7.89 -3.30
CA PHE A 65 6.59 8.30 -4.35
C PHE A 65 6.01 7.96 -5.72
N SER A 66 6.04 8.92 -6.63
CA SER A 66 5.71 8.71 -8.05
C SER A 66 6.82 9.24 -8.93
N ASP A 67 7.29 8.42 -9.86
CA ASP A 67 8.24 8.80 -10.90
C ASP A 67 7.75 9.98 -11.77
N LYS A 68 6.43 10.09 -11.95
CA LYS A 68 5.78 11.20 -12.66
C LYS A 68 6.12 12.58 -12.07
N TRP A 69 6.40 12.67 -10.76
CA TRP A 69 6.77 13.94 -10.11
C TRP A 69 8.16 14.43 -10.50
N PHE A 70 8.98 13.58 -11.11
CA PHE A 70 10.35 13.89 -11.50
C PHE A 70 10.48 14.11 -13.01
N ASN A 71 9.37 14.42 -13.71
CA ASN A 71 9.31 14.47 -15.16
C ASN A 71 9.92 13.20 -15.79
N ASN A 72 9.66 12.04 -15.16
CA ASN A 72 10.21 10.74 -15.55
C ASN A 72 11.75 10.65 -15.52
N LYS A 73 12.45 11.59 -14.84
CA LYS A 73 13.90 11.51 -14.61
C LYS A 73 14.20 10.48 -13.53
N GLN A 74 14.44 9.23 -13.97
CA GLN A 74 14.62 8.06 -13.11
C GLN A 74 15.71 8.23 -12.05
N GLU A 75 16.87 8.79 -12.41
CA GLU A 75 17.97 8.98 -11.47
C GLU A 75 17.57 9.86 -10.27
N LYS A 76 16.74 10.89 -10.51
CA LYS A 76 16.22 11.74 -9.44
C LYS A 76 15.21 10.99 -8.57
N PHE A 77 14.29 10.24 -9.19
CA PHE A 77 13.34 9.41 -8.46
C PHE A 77 14.07 8.38 -7.58
N VAL A 78 15.00 7.62 -8.17
CA VAL A 78 15.81 6.61 -7.50
C VAL A 78 16.59 7.24 -6.35
N SER A 79 17.30 8.34 -6.59
CA SER A 79 18.08 9.04 -5.55
C SER A 79 17.19 9.52 -4.38
N VAL A 80 15.99 10.02 -4.66
CA VAL A 80 15.07 10.50 -3.61
C VAL A 80 14.51 9.34 -2.79
N VAL A 81 14.09 8.25 -3.44
CA VAL A 81 13.56 7.06 -2.74
C VAL A 81 14.66 6.38 -1.94
N ASP A 82 15.85 6.20 -2.52
CA ASP A 82 17.00 5.57 -1.88
C ASP A 82 17.42 6.34 -0.61
N ARG A 83 17.61 7.66 -0.72
CA ARG A 83 17.93 8.52 0.42
C ARG A 83 16.84 8.50 1.48
N ALA A 84 15.56 8.44 1.08
CA ALA A 84 14.47 8.33 2.04
C ALA A 84 14.54 7.01 2.80
N LEU A 85 14.59 5.87 2.11
CA LEU A 85 14.61 4.54 2.73
C LEU A 85 15.85 4.32 3.61
N GLN A 86 17.03 4.73 3.15
CA GLN A 86 18.27 4.69 3.95
C GLN A 86 18.09 5.49 5.24
N ARG A 87 17.57 6.71 5.15
CA ARG A 87 17.35 7.52 6.34
C ARG A 87 16.41 6.87 7.35
N TYR A 88 15.30 6.26 6.90
CA TYR A 88 14.39 5.57 7.81
C TYR A 88 15.06 4.40 8.51
N ARG A 89 15.89 3.65 7.78
CA ARG A 89 16.70 2.57 8.35
C ARG A 89 17.74 3.10 9.35
N ASP A 90 18.57 4.05 8.94
CA ASP A 90 19.72 4.54 9.71
C ASP A 90 19.29 5.26 10.99
N GLN A 91 18.15 5.95 10.95
CA GLN A 91 17.57 6.67 12.11
C GLN A 91 16.56 5.80 12.89
N ASN A 92 16.38 4.54 12.52
CA ASN A 92 15.40 3.63 13.12
C ASN A 92 13.99 4.23 13.25
N LEU A 93 13.55 4.92 12.19
CA LEU A 93 12.25 5.60 12.15
C LEU A 93 11.13 4.63 11.78
N SER A 94 9.96 4.81 12.39
CA SER A 94 8.78 4.01 12.07
C SER A 94 8.14 4.46 10.75
N LEU A 95 8.24 3.64 9.71
CA LEU A 95 7.51 3.82 8.45
C LEU A 95 6.27 2.91 8.45
N ASN A 96 5.08 3.49 8.58
CA ASN A 96 3.83 2.73 8.61
C ASN A 96 3.28 2.42 7.21
N LYS A 97 3.39 3.35 6.27
CA LYS A 97 2.81 3.21 4.92
C LYS A 97 3.77 3.68 3.84
N LEU A 98 3.91 2.90 2.79
CA LEU A 98 4.72 3.24 1.62
C LEU A 98 3.96 2.90 0.34
N HIS A 99 3.87 3.88 -0.54
CA HIS A 99 3.32 3.70 -1.88
C HIS A 99 4.37 4.10 -2.92
N LEU A 100 4.84 3.12 -3.69
CA LEU A 100 5.67 3.34 -4.87
C LEU A 100 4.80 3.23 -6.13
N TYR A 101 4.82 4.28 -6.94
CA TYR A 101 4.20 4.32 -8.25
C TYR A 101 5.27 4.55 -9.32
N ILE A 102 5.47 3.56 -10.18
CA ILE A 102 6.49 3.55 -11.22
C ILE A 102 5.80 3.25 -12.56
N SER A 103 5.86 4.19 -13.50
CA SER A 103 5.20 4.12 -14.80
C SER A 103 5.89 3.16 -15.79
N SER A 104 5.10 2.64 -16.75
CA SER A 104 5.52 1.61 -17.72
C SER A 104 6.63 2.03 -18.68
N SER A 105 6.68 3.31 -19.07
CA SER A 105 7.71 3.83 -19.99
C SER A 105 9.12 3.79 -19.38
N ASN A 106 9.23 3.53 -18.07
CA ASN A 106 10.44 3.72 -17.29
C ASN A 106 10.84 2.49 -16.46
N SER A 107 10.34 1.30 -16.79
CA SER A 107 10.44 0.16 -15.87
C SER A 107 11.85 -0.41 -15.70
N ARG A 108 12.61 -0.58 -16.79
CA ARG A 108 13.91 -1.29 -16.76
C ARG A 108 14.97 -0.72 -15.82
N ARG A 109 15.12 0.61 -15.74
CA ARG A 109 16.21 1.22 -14.93
C ARG A 109 15.93 1.21 -13.42
N VAL A 110 14.68 0.94 -13.03
CA VAL A 110 14.25 0.94 -11.62
C VAL A 110 14.25 -0.47 -11.03
N VAL A 111 14.40 -1.52 -11.85
CA VAL A 111 14.46 -2.93 -11.40
C VAL A 111 15.55 -3.15 -10.35
N SER A 112 16.82 -2.85 -10.69
CA SER A 112 17.93 -3.06 -9.74
C SER A 112 17.80 -2.22 -8.45
N PRO A 113 17.41 -0.93 -8.51
CA PRO A 113 17.06 -0.18 -7.30
C PRO A 113 15.92 -0.83 -6.48
N LEU A 114 14.85 -1.28 -7.15
CA LEU A 114 13.70 -1.89 -6.49
C LEU A 114 14.08 -3.16 -5.75
N ASP A 115 14.91 -4.02 -6.35
CA ASP A 115 15.42 -5.24 -5.69
C ASP A 115 16.23 -4.94 -4.43
N LYS A 116 16.90 -3.79 -4.37
CA LYS A 116 17.58 -3.31 -3.16
C LYS A 116 16.61 -2.73 -2.15
N TRP A 117 15.55 -2.06 -2.61
CA TRP A 117 14.56 -1.41 -1.75
C TRP A 117 13.65 -2.41 -1.03
N ILE A 118 13.23 -3.50 -1.68
CA ILE A 118 12.27 -4.45 -1.07
C ILE A 118 12.78 -5.04 0.26
N PRO A 119 14.03 -5.54 0.38
CA PRO A 119 14.56 -5.99 1.67
C PRO A 119 14.66 -4.87 2.71
N VAL A 120 14.91 -3.61 2.29
CA VAL A 120 14.89 -2.45 3.19
C VAL A 120 13.50 -2.23 3.75
N ILE A 121 12.49 -2.21 2.88
CA ILE A 121 11.09 -2.00 3.24
C ILE A 121 10.62 -3.11 4.18
N ALA A 122 11.02 -4.36 3.92
CA ALA A 122 10.72 -5.50 4.77
C ALA A 122 11.28 -5.34 6.19
N ALA A 123 12.52 -4.83 6.32
CA ALA A 123 13.16 -4.60 7.62
C ALA A 123 12.57 -3.41 8.41
N LEU A 124 11.81 -2.53 7.77
CA LEU A 124 11.19 -1.36 8.42
C LEU A 124 9.88 -1.69 9.18
N ASN A 125 9.48 -2.97 9.25
CA ASN A 125 8.24 -3.41 9.91
C ASN A 125 7.00 -2.62 9.45
N ILE A 126 6.91 -2.40 8.14
CA ILE A 126 5.85 -1.61 7.53
C ILE A 126 4.47 -2.27 7.69
N LYS A 127 3.43 -1.44 7.84
CA LYS A 127 2.03 -1.90 7.99
C LYS A 127 1.25 -1.89 6.67
N ALA A 128 1.59 -1.01 5.73
CA ALA A 128 0.95 -1.01 4.42
C ALA A 128 1.97 -0.73 3.32
N PHE A 129 2.06 -1.66 2.36
CA PHE A 129 2.92 -1.52 1.20
C PHE A 129 2.10 -1.57 -0.08
N LYS A 130 2.29 -0.57 -0.95
CA LYS A 130 1.69 -0.52 -2.28
C LYS A 130 2.77 -0.34 -3.32
N LEU A 131 2.84 -1.26 -4.27
CA LEU A 131 3.73 -1.17 -5.42
C LEU A 131 2.90 -1.22 -6.70
N ASN A 132 2.99 -0.14 -7.49
CA ASN A 132 2.46 -0.10 -8.85
C ASN A 132 3.64 -0.03 -9.78
N PHE A 133 3.88 -1.13 -10.50
CA PHE A 133 5.01 -1.28 -11.38
C PHE A 133 4.61 -2.12 -12.58
N HIS A 134 4.50 -1.48 -13.75
CA HIS A 134 4.11 -2.18 -14.97
C HIS A 134 5.33 -2.87 -15.61
N SER A 135 5.59 -4.11 -15.21
CA SER A 135 6.67 -4.93 -15.76
C SER A 135 6.34 -6.41 -15.60
N ALA A 136 5.79 -7.04 -16.63
CA ALA A 136 5.44 -8.48 -16.63
C ALA A 136 6.65 -9.44 -16.50
N TYR A 137 7.86 -8.89 -16.59
CA TYR A 137 9.14 -9.60 -16.44
C TYR A 137 9.81 -9.35 -15.09
N TYR A 138 9.23 -8.50 -14.25
CA TYR A 138 9.74 -8.27 -12.92
C TYR A 138 9.13 -9.27 -11.94
N ASP A 139 9.99 -9.94 -11.20
CA ASP A 139 9.63 -10.83 -10.11
C ASP A 139 9.84 -10.11 -8.78
N LEU A 140 8.80 -10.03 -7.96
CA LEU A 140 8.92 -9.40 -6.65
C LEU A 140 9.78 -10.26 -5.71
N PRO A 141 10.83 -9.70 -5.08
CA PRO A 141 11.65 -10.44 -4.13
C PRO A 141 10.83 -11.05 -3.00
N SER A 142 11.09 -12.32 -2.70
CA SER A 142 10.30 -13.10 -1.74
C SER A 142 10.32 -12.56 -0.31
N THR A 143 11.32 -11.74 0.03
CA THR A 143 11.46 -11.07 1.34
C THR A 143 10.23 -10.27 1.75
N VAL A 144 9.45 -9.75 0.80
CA VAL A 144 8.19 -9.04 1.07
C VAL A 144 7.14 -9.96 1.73
N PHE A 145 7.14 -11.25 1.41
CA PHE A 145 6.15 -12.22 1.92
C PHE A 145 6.45 -12.69 3.34
N LEU A 146 7.60 -12.29 3.89
CA LEU A 146 8.04 -12.63 5.24
C LEU A 146 7.77 -11.49 6.25
N VAL A 147 7.15 -10.39 5.80
CA VAL A 147 6.91 -9.20 6.64
C VAL A 147 5.69 -9.42 7.54
N GLU A 148 5.93 -9.84 8.78
CA GLU A 148 4.86 -10.21 9.72
C GLU A 148 3.97 -9.02 10.15
N SER A 149 4.52 -7.80 10.14
CA SER A 149 3.82 -6.55 10.51
C SER A 149 2.83 -6.05 9.46
N LEU A 150 2.86 -6.62 8.25
CA LEU A 150 2.13 -6.08 7.10
C LEU A 150 0.63 -6.32 7.27
N GLU A 151 -0.16 -5.25 7.29
CA GLU A 151 -1.63 -5.29 7.37
C GLU A 151 -2.30 -5.16 6.00
N ARG A 152 -1.65 -4.49 5.04
CA ARG A 152 -2.17 -4.26 3.69
C ARG A 152 -1.07 -4.39 2.64
N LEU A 153 -1.31 -5.22 1.63
CA LEU A 153 -0.43 -5.40 0.48
C LEU A 153 -1.19 -5.11 -0.81
N HIS A 154 -0.64 -4.21 -1.63
CA HIS A 154 -1.16 -3.90 -2.95
C HIS A 154 -0.07 -4.11 -4.00
N MET A 155 -0.39 -4.96 -4.96
CA MET A 155 0.51 -5.40 -6.03
C MET A 155 -0.15 -5.08 -7.36
N TRP A 156 0.53 -4.32 -8.22
CA TRP A 156 -0.01 -3.94 -9.51
C TRP A 156 1.03 -4.04 -10.63
N GLY A 157 0.75 -4.86 -11.64
CA GLY A 157 1.43 -4.84 -12.95
C GLY A 157 2.67 -5.74 -13.14
N TYR A 158 3.00 -6.63 -12.20
CA TYR A 158 4.22 -7.44 -12.24
C TYR A 158 3.98 -8.93 -11.89
N ARG A 159 5.03 -9.75 -11.94
CA ARG A 159 4.95 -11.19 -11.67
C ARG A 159 5.21 -11.51 -10.20
N VAL A 160 4.47 -12.49 -9.70
CA VAL A 160 4.79 -13.21 -8.47
C VAL A 160 5.15 -14.62 -8.88
N SER A 161 6.45 -14.93 -8.82
CA SER A 161 6.95 -16.29 -9.04
C SER A 161 6.61 -17.17 -7.85
N SER A 162 6.84 -18.49 -7.99
CA SER A 162 6.64 -19.47 -6.93
C SER A 162 7.20 -18.97 -5.60
N VAL A 163 6.33 -18.91 -4.58
CA VAL A 163 6.66 -18.47 -3.23
C VAL A 163 6.77 -19.70 -2.34
N GLU A 164 7.92 -19.88 -1.68
CA GLU A 164 8.15 -21.03 -0.81
C GLU A 164 7.50 -20.88 0.57
N SER A 165 7.42 -19.65 1.08
CA SER A 165 6.93 -19.38 2.43
C SER A 165 6.35 -17.98 2.56
N VAL A 166 5.23 -17.87 3.28
CA VAL A 166 4.53 -16.63 3.59
C VAL A 166 4.29 -16.55 5.09
N ARG A 167 4.60 -15.41 5.71
CA ARG A 167 4.50 -15.19 7.16
C ARG A 167 3.67 -13.97 7.52
N PHE A 168 2.59 -13.77 6.79
CA PHE A 168 1.71 -12.62 6.95
C PHE A 168 0.79 -12.75 8.17
N LYS A 169 1.34 -12.57 9.37
CA LYS A 169 0.59 -12.70 10.64
C LYS A 169 -0.50 -11.63 10.82
N CYS A 170 -0.32 -10.45 10.24
CA CYS A 170 -1.22 -9.30 10.43
C CYS A 170 -2.00 -8.89 9.17
N LEU A 171 -1.82 -9.59 8.04
CA LEU A 171 -2.35 -9.13 6.75
C LEU A 171 -3.87 -9.26 6.71
N ARG A 172 -4.54 -8.12 6.53
CA ARG A 172 -6.00 -8.02 6.49
C ARG A 172 -6.54 -7.74 5.10
N LYS A 173 -5.74 -7.12 4.24
CA LYS A 173 -6.12 -6.83 2.85
C LYS A 173 -5.00 -7.15 1.87
N LEU A 174 -5.31 -8.01 0.92
CA LEU A 174 -4.48 -8.31 -0.24
C LEU A 174 -5.17 -7.79 -1.50
N THR A 175 -4.42 -7.09 -2.35
CA THR A 175 -4.92 -6.55 -3.61
C THR A 175 -3.93 -6.87 -4.72
N LEU A 176 -4.38 -7.64 -5.71
CA LEU A 176 -3.63 -8.08 -6.87
C LEU A 176 -4.32 -7.53 -8.11
N ILE A 177 -3.63 -6.69 -8.89
CA ILE A 177 -4.21 -6.04 -10.07
C ILE A 177 -3.23 -6.15 -11.24
N TYR A 178 -3.63 -6.72 -12.38
CA TYR A 178 -2.72 -7.02 -13.49
C TYR A 178 -1.45 -7.74 -13.03
N VAL A 179 -1.59 -8.67 -12.08
CA VAL A 179 -0.48 -9.47 -11.55
C VAL A 179 -0.45 -10.80 -12.29
N LYS A 180 0.76 -11.26 -12.63
CA LYS A 180 0.98 -12.61 -13.16
C LYS A 180 1.23 -13.55 -11.98
N VAL A 181 0.29 -14.45 -11.69
CA VAL A 181 0.35 -15.36 -10.53
C VAL A 181 -0.44 -16.63 -10.83
N ASP A 182 0.12 -17.80 -10.52
CA ASP A 182 -0.55 -19.09 -10.69
C ASP A 182 -1.36 -19.50 -9.46
N ASP A 183 -2.20 -20.53 -9.64
CA ASP A 183 -3.11 -21.04 -8.59
C ASP A 183 -2.34 -21.46 -7.32
N SER A 184 -1.24 -22.20 -7.47
CA SER A 184 -0.43 -22.70 -6.35
C SER A 184 0.25 -21.59 -5.55
N THR A 185 0.70 -20.54 -6.23
CA THR A 185 1.33 -19.39 -5.60
C THR A 185 0.29 -18.60 -4.84
N LEU A 186 -0.90 -18.40 -5.42
CA LEU A 186 -2.00 -17.73 -4.73
C LEU A 186 -2.43 -18.51 -3.47
N GLU A 187 -2.54 -19.84 -3.55
CA GLU A 187 -2.85 -20.72 -2.42
C GLU A 187 -1.79 -20.64 -1.31
N THR A 188 -0.51 -20.60 -1.69
CA THR A 188 0.59 -20.43 -0.73
C THR A 188 0.54 -19.05 -0.05
N ILE A 189 0.14 -18.01 -0.79
CA ILE A 189 -0.05 -16.68 -0.21
C ILE A 189 -1.25 -16.66 0.73
N THR A 190 -2.41 -17.18 0.33
CA THR A 190 -3.63 -17.14 1.15
C THR A 190 -3.48 -17.99 2.42
N SER A 191 -2.89 -19.18 2.34
CA SER A 191 -2.61 -20.03 3.50
C SER A 191 -1.64 -19.40 4.51
N GLY A 192 -0.76 -18.50 4.07
CA GLY A 192 0.13 -17.72 4.95
C GLY A 192 -0.50 -16.49 5.61
N CYS A 193 -1.80 -16.23 5.39
CA CYS A 193 -2.50 -15.02 5.86
C CYS A 193 -3.72 -15.32 6.76
N PRO A 194 -3.54 -15.78 8.01
CA PRO A 194 -4.65 -16.22 8.86
C PRO A 194 -5.68 -15.13 9.22
N LEU A 195 -5.29 -13.84 9.16
CA LEU A 195 -6.15 -12.69 9.48
C LEU A 195 -6.70 -11.97 8.25
N LEU A 196 -6.63 -12.59 7.06
CA LEU A 196 -7.06 -11.96 5.82
C LEU A 196 -8.57 -11.75 5.81
N ARG A 197 -9.00 -10.49 5.67
CA ARG A 197 -10.42 -10.10 5.63
C ARG A 197 -10.89 -9.73 4.23
N SER A 198 -9.99 -9.25 3.40
CA SER A 198 -10.31 -8.74 2.06
C SER A 198 -9.29 -9.20 1.03
N LEU A 199 -9.77 -9.86 -0.02
CA LEU A 199 -8.99 -10.24 -1.19
C LEU A 199 -9.60 -9.59 -2.44
N VAL A 200 -8.77 -8.83 -3.15
CA VAL A 200 -9.14 -8.19 -4.42
C VAL A 200 -8.22 -8.75 -5.50
N ILE A 201 -8.81 -9.31 -6.55
CA ILE A 201 -8.12 -9.85 -7.72
C ILE A 201 -8.72 -9.18 -8.96
N GLU A 202 -7.94 -8.37 -9.66
CA GLU A 202 -8.39 -7.66 -10.85
C GLU A 202 -7.45 -7.96 -12.02
N SER A 203 -7.99 -8.45 -13.13
CA SER A 203 -7.28 -8.69 -14.40
C SER A 203 -5.94 -9.44 -14.24
N CYS A 204 -5.86 -10.36 -13.27
CA CYS A 204 -4.67 -11.17 -13.04
C CYS A 204 -4.56 -12.30 -14.09
N TRP A 205 -3.33 -12.69 -14.41
CA TRP A 205 -3.03 -13.69 -15.43
C TRP A 205 -2.58 -15.00 -14.80
N GLU A 206 -2.77 -16.10 -15.52
CA GLU A 206 -2.43 -17.49 -15.14
C GLU A 206 -3.31 -18.12 -14.05
N LEU A 207 -4.07 -17.33 -13.30
CA LEU A 207 -5.13 -17.84 -12.43
C LEU A 207 -6.20 -18.56 -13.24
N ARG A 208 -6.49 -19.79 -12.84
CA ARG A 208 -7.57 -20.62 -13.36
C ARG A 208 -8.51 -21.06 -12.26
N ASN A 209 -7.99 -21.37 -11.08
CA ASN A 209 -8.77 -21.86 -9.97
C ASN A 209 -8.48 -21.01 -8.74
N VAL A 210 -9.53 -20.39 -8.20
CA VAL A 210 -9.44 -19.67 -6.93
C VAL A 210 -10.22 -20.45 -5.89
N MET A 211 -9.48 -21.10 -4.99
CA MET A 211 -10.04 -21.81 -3.84
C MET A 211 -9.81 -21.00 -2.57
N LEU A 212 -10.89 -20.64 -1.90
CA LEU A 212 -10.87 -19.95 -0.61
C LEU A 212 -11.58 -20.85 0.40
N SER A 213 -10.84 -21.36 1.39
CA SER A 213 -11.37 -22.23 2.43
C SER A 213 -11.37 -21.55 3.79
N GLU A 214 -12.38 -21.83 4.60
CA GLU A 214 -12.53 -21.33 5.97
C GLU A 214 -11.37 -21.78 6.86
N ALA A 215 -10.88 -23.02 6.68
CA ALA A 215 -9.74 -23.53 7.41
C ALA A 215 -8.48 -22.67 7.20
N ALA A 216 -8.30 -22.11 6.01
CA ALA A 216 -7.19 -21.20 5.72
C ALA A 216 -7.49 -19.74 6.10
N LEU A 217 -8.75 -19.32 6.01
CA LEU A 217 -9.15 -17.91 6.09
C LEU A 217 -10.37 -17.69 7.02
N PRO A 218 -10.20 -17.84 8.36
CA PRO A 218 -11.32 -17.78 9.30
C PRO A 218 -11.97 -16.39 9.43
N GLU A 219 -11.21 -15.31 9.20
CA GLU A 219 -11.71 -13.92 9.28
C GLU A 219 -12.16 -13.33 7.92
N PHE A 220 -12.31 -14.15 6.89
CA PHE A 220 -12.56 -13.68 5.53
C PHE A 220 -13.96 -13.10 5.35
N LYS A 221 -14.04 -11.86 4.84
CA LYS A 221 -15.31 -11.10 4.72
C LYS A 221 -15.59 -10.57 3.32
N HIS A 222 -14.56 -10.18 2.58
CA HIS A 222 -14.74 -9.45 1.32
C HIS A 222 -13.91 -10.08 0.19
N PHE A 223 -14.60 -10.52 -0.85
CA PHE A 223 -13.98 -10.98 -2.08
C PHE A 223 -14.41 -10.10 -3.26
N ASP A 224 -13.44 -9.56 -3.99
CA ASP A 224 -13.68 -8.87 -5.26
C ASP A 224 -12.82 -9.52 -6.34
N LEU A 225 -13.48 -10.03 -7.37
CA LEU A 225 -12.85 -10.60 -8.54
C LEU A 225 -13.36 -9.89 -9.79
N GLU A 226 -12.44 -9.26 -10.50
CA GLU A 226 -12.71 -8.73 -11.83
C GLU A 226 -11.73 -9.37 -12.81
N SER A 227 -12.23 -9.99 -13.88
CA SER A 227 -11.33 -10.55 -14.89
C SER A 227 -11.95 -10.49 -16.28
N TYR A 228 -11.18 -9.95 -17.22
CA TYR A 228 -11.49 -9.97 -18.65
C TYR A 228 -10.84 -11.16 -19.37
N GLN A 229 -10.02 -11.94 -18.66
CA GLN A 229 -9.23 -13.03 -19.22
C GLN A 229 -9.63 -14.41 -18.67
N TRP A 230 -10.65 -14.48 -17.81
CA TRP A 230 -11.19 -15.74 -17.31
C TRP A 230 -11.83 -16.49 -18.48
N ARG A 231 -11.29 -17.67 -18.81
CA ARG A 231 -11.69 -18.47 -19.99
C ARG A 231 -12.48 -19.69 -19.56
N GLU A 232 -12.96 -20.46 -20.53
CA GLU A 232 -13.50 -21.80 -20.31
C GLU A 232 -12.54 -22.65 -19.45
N LYS A 233 -13.10 -23.39 -18.48
CA LYS A 233 -12.41 -24.26 -17.49
C LYS A 233 -11.76 -23.55 -16.30
N CYS A 234 -12.06 -22.27 -16.05
CA CYS A 234 -11.69 -21.63 -14.81
C CYS A 234 -12.79 -21.82 -13.74
N SER A 235 -12.40 -21.98 -12.48
CA SER A 235 -13.33 -22.24 -11.36
C SER A 235 -13.08 -21.33 -10.17
N ILE A 236 -14.16 -20.97 -9.47
CA ILE A 236 -14.09 -20.20 -8.22
C ILE A 236 -14.87 -20.99 -7.20
N VAL A 237 -14.17 -21.38 -6.14
CA VAL A 237 -14.72 -22.20 -5.07
C VAL A 237 -14.49 -21.46 -3.76
N ILE A 238 -15.58 -21.03 -3.14
CA ILE A 238 -15.54 -20.28 -1.88
C ILE A 238 -16.27 -21.11 -0.82
N HIS A 239 -15.49 -21.78 0.00
CA HIS A 239 -15.92 -22.50 1.19
C HIS A 239 -15.66 -21.63 2.42
N ALA A 240 -16.32 -20.48 2.53
CA ALA A 240 -16.15 -19.57 3.66
C ALA A 240 -17.52 -19.16 4.19
N LEU A 241 -17.79 -19.48 5.46
CA LEU A 241 -19.10 -19.28 6.09
C LEU A 241 -19.37 -17.81 6.48
N ASN A 242 -18.33 -16.99 6.61
CA ASN A 242 -18.41 -15.62 7.14
C ASN A 242 -18.27 -14.50 6.09
N VAL A 243 -18.43 -14.83 4.81
CA VAL A 243 -18.26 -13.84 3.73
C VAL A 243 -19.44 -12.87 3.70
N GLU A 244 -19.16 -11.58 3.87
CA GLU A 244 -20.14 -10.50 3.88
C GLU A 244 -20.41 -9.96 2.47
N THR A 245 -19.37 -9.87 1.63
CA THR A 245 -19.51 -9.32 0.27
C THR A 245 -18.72 -10.11 -0.75
N ILE A 246 -19.39 -10.49 -1.83
CA ILE A 246 -18.78 -11.12 -3.00
C ILE A 246 -19.13 -10.28 -4.23
N CYS A 247 -18.11 -9.75 -4.88
CA CYS A 247 -18.23 -9.03 -6.15
C CYS A 247 -17.47 -9.82 -7.20
N ILE A 248 -18.16 -10.27 -8.25
CA ILE A 248 -17.55 -10.96 -9.38
C ILE A 248 -17.97 -10.23 -10.65
N LYS A 249 -16.99 -9.77 -11.43
CA LYS A 249 -17.17 -8.98 -12.65
C LYS A 249 -16.36 -9.58 -13.79
N GLY A 250 -16.95 -9.62 -14.97
CA GLY A 250 -16.24 -9.98 -16.19
C GLY A 250 -17.18 -10.39 -17.31
N PRO A 251 -16.70 -10.30 -18.58
CA PRO A 251 -17.51 -10.65 -19.76
C PRO A 251 -17.91 -12.12 -19.77
N TRP A 252 -17.17 -12.98 -19.07
CA TRP A 252 -17.35 -14.42 -19.04
C TRP A 252 -18.57 -14.88 -18.23
N ILE A 253 -19.07 -14.04 -17.32
CA ILE A 253 -20.26 -14.32 -16.50
C ILE A 253 -21.51 -14.47 -17.38
N TRP A 254 -21.56 -13.72 -18.49
CA TRP A 254 -22.68 -13.72 -19.44
C TRP A 254 -22.39 -14.53 -20.70
N SER A 255 -21.19 -15.10 -20.83
CA SER A 255 -20.85 -16.01 -21.94
C SER A 255 -21.21 -17.45 -21.57
N ASN A 256 -21.57 -18.27 -22.56
CA ASN A 256 -21.89 -19.71 -22.44
C ASN A 256 -20.73 -20.60 -21.93
N CYS A 257 -19.72 -20.02 -21.28
CA CYS A 257 -18.56 -20.72 -20.76
C CYS A 257 -18.95 -21.58 -19.54
N GLN A 258 -18.47 -22.83 -19.52
CA GLN A 258 -18.64 -23.79 -18.41
C GLN A 258 -17.82 -23.39 -17.17
N SER A 259 -18.03 -22.19 -16.64
CA SER A 259 -17.42 -21.73 -15.41
C SER A 259 -18.22 -22.27 -14.23
N THR A 260 -17.56 -22.99 -13.33
CA THR A 260 -18.19 -23.56 -12.14
C THR A 260 -18.02 -22.60 -10.98
N PHE A 261 -19.15 -22.16 -10.41
CA PHE A 261 -19.22 -21.40 -9.16
C PHE A 261 -19.85 -22.28 -8.11
N LEU A 262 -19.11 -22.61 -7.06
CA LEU A 262 -19.65 -23.35 -5.93
C LEU A 262 -19.56 -22.47 -4.68
N PHE A 263 -20.73 -22.15 -4.15
CA PHE A 263 -20.92 -21.56 -2.84
C PHE A 263 -21.53 -22.65 -1.97
N SER A 264 -20.83 -23.09 -0.95
CA SER A 264 -21.39 -24.00 0.06
C SER A 264 -21.53 -23.26 1.38
N SER A 265 -22.75 -22.94 1.77
CA SER A 265 -23.09 -22.76 3.18
C SER A 265 -23.51 -24.13 3.69
N HIS A 266 -22.77 -24.73 4.62
CA HIS A 266 -23.31 -25.86 5.36
C HIS A 266 -24.45 -25.33 6.23
N GLU A 267 -25.70 -25.62 5.84
CA GLU A 267 -26.82 -25.53 6.76
C GLU A 267 -26.59 -26.58 7.85
N CYS A 268 -26.48 -26.14 9.10
CA CYS A 268 -26.58 -27.04 10.25
C CYS A 268 -27.99 -27.64 10.26
N GLU A 269 -28.14 -28.86 9.74
CA GLU A 269 -29.28 -29.71 10.07
C GLU A 269 -29.29 -29.91 11.59
N SER A 270 -30.22 -29.20 12.24
CA SER A 270 -30.59 -29.47 13.63
C SER A 270 -31.50 -30.70 13.62
N GLN A 271 -31.18 -31.64 14.52
CA GLN A 271 -31.79 -32.94 14.75
C GLN A 271 -33.32 -32.96 14.74
#